data_AF-A0A6I6HHM1-F1
#
_entry.id   AF-A0A6I6HHM1-F1
#
_cell.length_a   1.000
_cell.length_b   1.000
_cell.length_c   1.000
_cell.angle_alpha   90.00
_cell.angle_beta   90.00
_cell.angle_gamma   90.00
#
_symmetry.space_group_name_H-M   'P 1'
#
loop_
_entity.id
_entity.type
_entity.pdbx_description
1 polymer ?
#
loop_
_entity_poly.entity_id
_entity_poly.type
_entity_poly.pdbx_seq_one_letter_code
_entity_poly.pdbx_strand_id
1 'polypeptide(L)'
;MTDRAKGPINGVDSAMVEHMVCGQIEQRYDALRMRQFWKRLIAGDNDPDQVADGICRALSGGHYVRKEPAVVSNISVQVFGEASPEGLAQALSGALGPSLKSAHTG
;
A
#
# COMPACT_ATOMS: atom_id res chain seq x y z
N MET A 1 18.49 -13.96 -1.86
CA MET A 1 17.84 -13.85 -3.18
C MET A 1 17.92 -12.40 -3.63
N THR A 2 18.72 -12.11 -4.65
CA THR A 2 18.86 -10.77 -5.22
C THR A 2 17.56 -10.40 -5.92
N ASP A 3 16.82 -9.47 -5.32
CA ASP A 3 15.65 -8.83 -5.90
C ASP A 3 16.05 -8.29 -7.28
N ARG A 4 15.46 -8.84 -8.36
CA ARG A 4 15.65 -8.30 -9.72
C ARG A 4 15.01 -6.93 -9.71
N ALA A 5 15.80 -5.91 -9.37
CA ALA A 5 15.34 -4.54 -9.22
C ALA A 5 14.62 -4.15 -10.51
N LYS A 6 13.30 -3.97 -10.41
CA LYS A 6 12.48 -3.47 -11.51
C LYS A 6 13.13 -2.17 -11.99
N GLY A 7 13.39 -2.07 -13.30
CA GLY A 7 14.07 -0.92 -13.91
C GLY A 7 13.32 0.41 -13.76
N PRO A 8 13.88 1.51 -14.29
CA PRO A 8 13.27 2.84 -14.24
C PRO A 8 11.81 2.86 -14.70
N ILE A 9 11.04 3.82 -14.19
CA ILE A 9 9.69 4.12 -14.68
C ILE A 9 9.80 5.38 -15.53
N ASN A 10 9.33 5.35 -16.77
CA ASN A 10 9.38 6.48 -17.71
C ASN A 10 7.98 6.88 -18.13
N GLY A 11 7.81 8.13 -18.58
CA GLY A 11 6.55 8.64 -19.14
C GLY A 11 5.38 8.67 -18.15
N VAL A 12 5.66 8.90 -16.88
CA VAL A 12 4.64 9.05 -15.84
C VAL A 12 3.90 10.37 -16.02
N ASP A 13 2.57 10.32 -15.97
CA ASP A 13 1.71 11.50 -15.97
C ASP A 13 1.36 11.97 -14.55
N SER A 14 0.80 13.17 -14.46
CA SER A 14 0.34 13.78 -13.21
C SER A 14 -0.68 12.90 -12.46
N ALA A 15 -1.57 12.21 -13.17
CA ALA A 15 -2.60 11.37 -12.58
C ALA A 15 -2.01 10.15 -11.85
N MET A 16 -0.97 9.51 -12.42
CA MET A 16 -0.27 8.42 -11.76
C MET A 16 0.48 8.90 -10.51
N VAL A 17 1.16 10.05 -10.57
CA VAL A 17 1.84 10.61 -9.39
C VAL A 17 0.84 10.95 -8.29
N GLU A 18 -0.27 11.60 -8.63
CA GLU A 18 -1.37 11.90 -7.71
C GLU A 18 -1.88 10.61 -7.05
N HIS A 19 -2.16 9.57 -7.84
CA HIS A 19 -2.64 8.28 -7.33
C HIS A 19 -1.69 7.66 -6.30
N MET A 20 -0.39 7.70 -6.59
CA MET A 20 0.63 7.12 -5.71
C MET A 20 0.76 7.91 -4.41
N VAL A 21 0.70 9.26 -4.46
CA VAL A 21 0.74 10.12 -3.28
C VAL A 21 -0.52 9.95 -2.43
N CYS A 22 -1.71 9.97 -3.04
CA CYS A 22 -2.97 9.74 -2.33
C CYS A 22 -2.99 8.36 -1.67
N GLY A 23 -2.52 7.32 -2.36
CA GLY A 23 -2.42 5.97 -1.79
C GLY A 23 -1.49 5.89 -0.58
N GLN A 24 -0.40 6.68 -0.55
CA GLN A 24 0.48 6.78 0.61
C GLN A 24 -0.18 7.54 1.77
N ILE A 25 -0.86 8.65 1.50
CA ILE A 25 -1.59 9.44 2.52
C ILE A 25 -2.68 8.58 3.16
N GLU A 26 -3.40 7.80 2.36
CA GLU A 26 -4.49 6.93 2.79
C GLU A 26 -4.02 5.63 3.46
N GLN A 27 -2.70 5.43 3.59
CA GLN A 27 -2.04 4.23 4.12
C GLN A 27 -2.34 2.95 3.32
N ARG A 28 -2.68 3.05 2.04
CA ARG A 28 -2.82 1.89 1.13
C ARG A 28 -1.49 1.32 0.68
N TYR A 29 -0.46 2.17 0.65
CA TYR A 29 0.91 1.79 0.32
C TYR A 29 1.80 1.95 1.53
N ASP A 30 2.69 0.98 1.74
CA ASP A 30 3.71 1.07 2.77
C ASP A 30 4.92 1.88 2.30
N ALA A 31 5.76 2.26 3.27
CA ALA A 31 6.95 3.06 3.02
C ALA A 31 7.97 2.36 2.09
N LEU A 32 8.06 1.03 2.11
CA LEU A 32 8.99 0.29 1.26
C LEU A 32 8.54 0.37 -0.20
N ARG A 33 7.26 0.13 -0.46
CA ARG A 33 6.64 0.22 -1.79
C ARG A 33 6.78 1.62 -2.37
N MET A 34 6.50 2.66 -1.59
CA MET A 34 6.66 4.04 -2.05
C MET A 34 8.11 4.39 -2.30
N ARG A 35 9.04 3.95 -1.45
CA ARG A 35 10.47 4.19 -1.66
C ARG A 35 10.96 3.54 -2.96
N GLN A 36 10.50 2.34 -3.27
CA GLN A 36 10.81 1.67 -4.54
C GLN A 36 10.22 2.42 -5.74
N PHE A 37 8.98 2.89 -5.64
CA PHE A 37 8.35 3.70 -6.68
C PHE A 37 9.17 4.98 -6.95
N TRP A 38 9.45 5.78 -5.92
CA TRP A 38 10.19 7.03 -6.06
C TRP A 38 11.60 6.82 -6.62
N LYS A 39 12.32 5.79 -6.14
CA LYS A 39 13.64 5.45 -6.69
C LYS A 39 13.59 5.17 -8.19
N ARG A 40 12.56 4.47 -8.65
CA ARG A 40 12.42 4.11 -10.07
C ARG A 40 11.92 5.27 -10.91
N LEU A 41 11.07 6.13 -10.36
CA LEU A 41 10.59 7.35 -11.01
C LEU A 41 11.72 8.38 -11.20
N ILE A 42 12.53 8.61 -10.17
CA ILE A 42 13.69 9.53 -10.25
C ILE A 42 14.76 9.01 -11.22
N ALA A 43 14.92 7.68 -11.31
CA ALA A 43 15.89 7.07 -12.23
C ALA A 43 15.41 7.01 -13.68
N GLY A 44 14.16 7.38 -13.96
CA GLY A 44 13.57 7.34 -15.30
C GLY A 44 13.42 8.71 -15.93
N ASP A 45 13.10 8.70 -17.23
CA ASP A 45 12.84 9.88 -18.03
C ASP A 45 11.37 10.28 -17.87
N ASN A 46 11.12 11.27 -17.00
CA ASN A 46 9.79 11.77 -16.69
C ASN A 46 9.82 13.30 -16.73
N ASP A 47 8.74 13.89 -17.22
CA ASP A 47 8.54 15.33 -17.24
C ASP A 47 8.40 15.86 -15.79
N PRO A 48 9.30 16.75 -15.33
CA PRO A 48 9.21 17.35 -14.01
C PRO A 48 7.89 18.07 -13.76
N ASP A 49 7.28 18.68 -14.79
CA ASP A 49 6.03 19.42 -14.65
C ASP A 49 4.86 18.48 -14.37
N GLN A 50 4.83 17.29 -14.99
CA GLN A 50 3.84 16.25 -14.68
C GLN A 50 3.97 15.75 -13.25
N VAL A 51 5.21 15.54 -12.78
CA VAL A 51 5.46 15.10 -11.40
C VAL A 51 5.03 16.16 -10.41
N ALA A 52 5.36 17.43 -10.65
CA ALA A 52 4.97 18.54 -9.81
C ALA A 52 3.45 18.72 -9.77
N ASP A 53 2.77 18.69 -10.91
CA ASP A 53 1.30 18.83 -10.99
C ASP A 53 0.60 17.70 -10.22
N GLY A 54 1.05 16.44 -10.38
CA GLY A 54 0.49 15.32 -9.62
C GLY A 54 0.66 15.45 -8.10
N ILE A 55 1.81 15.96 -7.64
CA ILE A 55 2.02 16.25 -6.21
C ILE A 55 1.09 17.38 -5.75
N CYS A 56 0.99 18.47 -6.51
CA CYS A 56 0.14 19.60 -6.21
C CYS A 56 -1.34 19.19 -6.10
N ARG A 57 -1.84 18.38 -7.03
CA ARG A 57 -3.22 17.87 -7.01
C ARG A 57 -3.49 17.03 -5.76
N ALA A 58 -2.60 16.07 -5.46
CA ALA A 58 -2.75 15.21 -4.29
C ALA A 58 -2.79 15.98 -2.97
N LEU A 59 -1.96 17.02 -2.84
CA LEU A 59 -1.84 17.81 -1.60
C LEU A 59 -2.89 18.92 -1.50
N SER A 60 -3.37 19.46 -2.62
CA SER A 60 -4.37 20.53 -2.64
C SER A 60 -5.80 20.02 -2.43
N GLY A 61 -6.07 18.74 -2.73
CA GLY A 61 -7.40 18.14 -2.58
C GLY A 61 -7.92 17.97 -1.15
N GLY A 62 -7.15 18.38 -0.13
CA GLY A 62 -7.57 18.25 1.28
C GLY A 62 -7.64 16.81 1.78
N HIS A 63 -7.08 15.85 1.04
CA HIS A 63 -7.07 14.42 1.35
C HIS A 63 -6.18 14.05 2.55
N TYR A 64 -5.46 15.02 3.13
CA TYR A 64 -4.70 14.83 4.36
C TYR A 64 -5.61 14.81 5.59
N VAL A 65 -6.55 13.87 5.62
CA VAL A 65 -7.26 13.51 6.84
C VAL A 65 -6.40 12.45 7.50
N ARG A 66 -5.80 12.78 8.65
CA ARG A 66 -5.13 11.80 9.50
C ARG A 66 -6.18 10.76 9.87
N LYS A 67 -6.17 9.60 9.19
CA LYS A 67 -6.94 8.45 9.65
C LYS A 67 -6.48 8.20 11.08
N GLU A 68 -7.43 8.19 12.01
CA GLU A 68 -7.16 7.68 13.34
C GLU A 68 -6.50 6.32 13.18
N PRO A 69 -5.45 6.00 13.96
CA PRO A 69 -4.72 4.76 13.81
C PRO A 69 -5.72 3.61 13.78
N ALA A 70 -5.87 2.99 12.60
CA ALA A 70 -6.68 1.81 12.45
C ALA A 70 -6.15 0.80 13.47
N VAL A 71 -7.04 0.23 14.27
CA VAL A 71 -6.68 -0.74 15.31
C VAL A 71 -5.79 -1.80 14.68
N VAL A 72 -4.50 -1.77 15.02
CA VAL A 72 -3.53 -2.74 14.52
C VAL A 72 -3.72 -4.00 15.33
N SER A 73 -4.48 -4.95 14.78
CA SER A 73 -4.62 -6.28 15.36
C SER A 73 -3.42 -7.13 14.99
N ASN A 74 -2.50 -7.31 15.93
CA ASN A 74 -1.41 -8.28 15.78
C ASN A 74 -1.95 -9.69 16.06
N ILE A 75 -1.85 -10.58 15.07
CA ILE A 75 -2.28 -11.97 15.19
C ILE A 75 -1.05 -12.86 15.18
N SER A 76 -0.89 -13.66 16.24
CA SER A 76 0.11 -14.73 16.31
C SER A 76 -0.58 -16.06 16.06
N VAL A 77 -0.21 -16.75 14.99
CA VAL A 77 -0.72 -18.08 14.66
C VAL A 77 0.37 -19.10 14.94
N GLN A 78 0.10 -20.06 15.83
CA GLN A 78 0.98 -21.20 16.08
C GLN A 78 0.48 -22.38 15.24
N VAL A 79 1.34 -22.90 14.36
CA VAL A 79 1.08 -24.09 13.56
C VAL A 79 2.05 -25.17 14.00
N PHE A 80 1.53 -26.33 14.42
CA PHE A 80 2.33 -27.47 14.86
C PHE A 80 2.33 -28.54 13.76
N GLY A 81 3.52 -29.00 13.35
CA GLY A 81 3.70 -29.99 12.26
C GLY A 81 4.04 -29.38 10.90
N GLU A 82 3.92 -30.15 9.81
CA GLU A 82 4.01 -29.61 8.45
C GLU A 82 2.84 -28.66 8.19
N ALA A 83 3.13 -27.40 7.88
CA ALA A 83 2.13 -26.39 7.60
C ALA A 83 1.51 -26.65 6.21
N SER A 84 0.36 -27.34 6.18
CA SER A 84 -0.45 -27.42 4.96
C SER A 84 -1.12 -26.06 4.68
N PRO A 85 -1.26 -25.65 3.42
CA PRO A 85 -1.98 -24.43 3.04
C PRO A 85 -3.39 -24.37 3.64
N GLU A 86 -4.08 -25.50 3.72
CA GLU A 86 -5.42 -25.63 4.28
C GLU A 86 -5.43 -25.42 5.80
N GLY A 87 -4.47 -25.99 6.52
CA GLY A 87 -4.33 -25.82 7.97
C GLY A 87 -4.01 -24.37 8.34
N LEU A 88 -3.19 -23.70 7.52
CA LEU A 88 -2.87 -22.29 7.70
C LEU A 88 -4.10 -21.39 7.46
N ALA A 89 -4.87 -21.67 6.40
CA ALA A 89 -6.11 -20.95 6.08
C ALA A 89 -7.17 -21.12 7.17
N GLN A 90 -7.29 -22.32 7.75
CA GLN A 90 -8.21 -22.59 8.85
C GLN A 90 -7.80 -21.87 10.13
N ALA A 91 -6.50 -21.89 10.48
CA ALA A 91 -5.98 -21.21 11.66
C ALA A 91 -6.14 -19.68 11.57
N LEU A 92 -5.89 -19.10 10.37
CA LEU A 92 -6.14 -17.69 10.10
C LEU A 92 -7.62 -17.34 10.20
N SER A 93 -8.51 -18.16 9.63
CA SER A 93 -9.96 -17.93 9.68
C SER A 93 -10.49 -17.96 11.11
N GLY A 94 -9.98 -18.87 11.95
CA GLY A 94 -10.29 -18.93 13.38
C GLY A 94 -9.77 -17.72 14.16
N ALA A 95 -8.54 -17.29 13.87
CA ALA A 95 -7.91 -16.15 14.55
C ALA A 95 -8.51 -14.79 14.15
N LEU A 96 -9.00 -14.66 12.91
CA LEU A 96 -9.62 -13.44 12.39
C LEU A 96 -11.12 -13.32 12.77
N GLY A 97 -11.79 -14.43 13.07
CA GLY A 97 -13.18 -14.46 13.55
C GLY A 97 -14.20 -13.73 12.66
N PRO A 98 -15.46 -13.56 13.11
CA PRO A 98 -16.53 -12.92 12.35
C PRO A 98 -16.44 -11.38 12.30
N SER A 99 -15.35 -10.75 12.74
CA SER A 99 -15.21 -9.28 12.78
C SER A 99 -15.33 -8.59 11.41
N LEU A 100 -15.32 -9.33 10.30
CA LEU A 100 -15.59 -8.81 8.97
C LEU A 100 -17.09 -8.73 8.61
N LYS A 101 -18.01 -9.35 9.36
CA LYS A 101 -19.45 -9.36 9.03
C LYS A 101 -20.24 -8.17 9.59
N SER A 102 -19.72 -7.40 10.54
CA SER A 102 -20.50 -6.36 11.22
C SER A 102 -20.33 -4.94 10.64
N ALA A 103 -19.55 -4.77 9.57
CA ALA A 103 -19.26 -3.44 9.02
C ALA A 103 -20.26 -2.93 7.97
N HIS A 104 -21.36 -3.65 7.66
CA HIS A 104 -22.33 -3.30 6.61
C HIS A 104 -23.79 -3.37 7.08
N THR A 105 -24.09 -2.83 8.25
CA THR A 105 -25.45 -2.41 8.61
C THR A 105 -25.36 -1.17 9.50
N GLY A 106 -25.48 0.00 8.88
CA GLY A 106 -25.63 1.31 9.50
C GLY A 106 -26.15 2.28 8.46
#